data_AF-Q3KZR8-F1
#
_entry.id   AF-Q3KZR8-F1
#
_cell.length_a   1.000
_cell.length_b   1.000
_cell.length_c   1.000
_cell.angle_alpha   90.00
_cell.angle_beta   90.00
_cell.angle_gamma   90.00
#
_symmetry.space_group_name_H-M   'P 1'
#
loop_
_entity.id
_entity.type
_entity.pdbx_description
1 polymer ?
#
loop_
_entity_poly.entity_id
_entity_poly.type
_entity_poly.pdbx_seq_one_letter_code
_entity_poly.pdbx_strand_id
1 'polypeptide(L)'
;LDGNGMTFIFTDNEIKEESFLEFINNILSSGEIANLFAKDELDEMYSELIPVMKKLQPRRPATQDNLYDFFISRARYNLHIALCFSPVGEKFRMRSLKFPGLISGCVIDWFQKWPEDARIAVSRHYLTDFQIVCSDKVKDQVIDIMSWIHESVQDTCVSYYDRFRRVTFVTPKSLISFLESYKLLYKDKQEHIVIMSERMSSGLDKLDEAGASVAILKKDLIEMNKVIALASEEAEEVLATVEQSKASAEIVKVEVAEKKGQAEVLVKNISAVKQVAEAKLEKALPALEEAEAALKTIKAADIATVRKLGKP
;
A
#
# COMPACT_ATOMS: atom_id res chain seq x y z
N LEU A 1 2.45 -63.81 8.32
CA LEU A 1 2.71 -64.94 9.25
C LEU A 1 2.64 -64.48 10.71
N ASP A 2 3.09 -63.25 10.98
CA ASP A 2 3.07 -62.57 12.29
C ASP A 2 1.69 -62.45 12.96
N GLY A 3 0.61 -62.37 12.16
CA GLY A 3 -0.77 -62.20 12.68
C GLY A 3 -1.04 -60.81 13.23
N ASN A 4 -0.46 -59.79 12.60
CA ASN A 4 -0.79 -58.41 12.88
C ASN A 4 -2.14 -58.07 12.23
N GLY A 5 -2.96 -57.27 12.93
CA GLY A 5 -4.19 -56.73 12.37
C GLY A 5 -3.90 -55.81 11.19
N MET A 6 -4.56 -56.03 10.06
CA MET A 6 -4.44 -55.25 8.83
C MET A 6 -5.81 -54.79 8.36
N THR A 7 -5.91 -53.57 7.85
CA THR A 7 -7.11 -53.08 7.18
C THR A 7 -6.82 -52.81 5.71
N PHE A 8 -7.60 -53.44 4.83
CA PHE A 8 -7.56 -53.20 3.40
C PHE A 8 -8.70 -52.24 3.03
N ILE A 9 -8.35 -51.03 2.59
CA ILE A 9 -9.31 -50.03 2.12
C ILE A 9 -9.41 -50.15 0.61
N PHE A 10 -10.64 -50.26 0.10
CA PHE A 10 -10.89 -50.36 -1.33
C PHE A 10 -12.03 -49.43 -1.73
N THR A 11 -11.77 -48.57 -2.70
CA THR A 11 -12.64 -47.48 -3.13
C THR A 11 -13.13 -47.70 -4.56
N ASP A 12 -14.24 -47.05 -4.93
CA ASP A 12 -14.76 -47.11 -6.29
C ASP A 12 -13.75 -46.71 -7.38
N ASN A 13 -12.78 -45.86 -7.05
CA ASN A 13 -11.75 -45.39 -7.98
C ASN A 13 -10.70 -46.46 -8.32
N GLU A 14 -10.53 -47.47 -7.46
CA GLU A 14 -9.56 -48.55 -7.63
C GLU A 14 -10.12 -49.68 -8.50
N ILE A 15 -11.44 -49.70 -8.73
CA ILE A 15 -12.11 -50.68 -9.58
C ILE A 15 -11.95 -50.29 -11.06
N LYS A 16 -10.83 -50.74 -11.66
CA LYS A 16 -10.60 -50.64 -13.11
C LYS A 16 -11.33 -51.75 -13.87
N GLU A 17 -11.34 -52.95 -13.31
CA GLU A 17 -11.95 -54.14 -13.91
C GLU A 17 -12.91 -54.80 -12.91
N GLU A 18 -14.02 -55.37 -13.41
CA GLU A 18 -15.00 -56.04 -12.54
C GLU A 18 -14.46 -57.33 -11.90
N SER A 19 -13.47 -57.97 -12.53
CA SER A 19 -12.77 -59.16 -12.02
C SER A 19 -12.17 -58.96 -10.63
N PHE A 20 -11.82 -57.72 -10.27
CA PHE A 20 -11.27 -57.43 -8.93
C PHE A 20 -12.30 -57.70 -7.83
N LEU A 21 -13.58 -57.48 -8.12
CA LEU A 21 -14.65 -57.74 -7.17
C LEU A 21 -14.92 -59.24 -6.99
N GLU A 22 -14.55 -60.10 -7.95
CA GLU A 22 -14.62 -61.55 -7.78
C GLU A 22 -13.67 -62.02 -6.67
N PHE A 23 -12.45 -61.52 -6.65
CA PHE A 23 -11.48 -61.83 -5.60
C PHE A 23 -11.95 -61.33 -4.23
N ILE A 24 -12.47 -60.10 -4.15
CA ILE A 24 -13.02 -59.55 -2.89
C ILE A 24 -14.23 -60.36 -2.44
N ASN A 25 -15.13 -60.75 -3.35
CA ASN A 25 -16.28 -61.58 -3.03
C ASN A 25 -15.86 -62.94 -2.46
N ASN A 26 -14.81 -63.56 -3.00
CA ASN A 26 -14.26 -64.80 -2.47
C ASN A 26 -13.66 -64.60 -1.08
N ILE A 27 -12.86 -63.54 -0.87
CA ILE A 27 -12.32 -63.24 0.47
C ILE A 27 -13.45 -63.02 1.49
N LEU A 28 -14.52 -62.30 1.12
CA LEU A 28 -15.64 -62.03 2.03
C LEU A 28 -16.51 -63.28 2.28
N SER A 29 -16.57 -64.22 1.34
CA SER A 29 -17.43 -65.42 1.44
C SER A 29 -16.70 -66.62 2.05
N SER A 30 -15.54 -67.00 1.51
CA SER A 30 -14.76 -68.15 1.96
C SER A 30 -13.56 -67.78 2.83
N GLY A 31 -13.07 -66.53 2.73
CA GLY A 31 -11.83 -66.12 3.40
C GLY A 31 -10.55 -66.57 2.68
N GLU A 32 -10.68 -67.13 1.49
CA GLU A 32 -9.57 -67.61 0.68
C GLU A 32 -9.77 -67.27 -0.81
N ILE A 33 -8.65 -67.13 -1.53
CA ILE A 33 -8.63 -67.01 -2.98
C ILE A 33 -7.95 -68.26 -3.53
N ALA A 34 -8.62 -68.96 -4.43
CA ALA A 34 -8.06 -70.15 -5.08
C ALA A 34 -6.79 -69.78 -5.87
N ASN A 35 -5.74 -70.60 -5.73
CA ASN A 35 -4.45 -70.43 -6.40
C ASN A 35 -3.78 -69.07 -6.16
N LEU A 36 -4.01 -68.45 -4.99
CA LEU A 36 -3.35 -67.19 -4.63
C LEU A 36 -1.85 -67.38 -4.42
N PHE A 37 -1.46 -68.49 -3.78
CA PHE A 37 -0.07 -68.82 -3.46
C PHE A 37 0.42 -69.97 -4.32
N ALA A 38 1.67 -69.90 -4.76
CA ALA A 38 2.35 -71.01 -5.39
C ALA A 38 2.70 -72.10 -4.35
N LYS A 39 2.99 -73.33 -4.80
CA LYS A 39 3.23 -74.46 -3.87
C LYS A 39 4.47 -74.26 -3.01
N ASP A 40 5.52 -73.69 -3.59
CA ASP A 40 6.76 -73.29 -2.94
C ASP A 40 6.53 -72.23 -1.84
N GLU A 41 5.70 -71.23 -2.11
CA GLU A 41 5.34 -70.20 -1.12
C GLU A 41 4.54 -70.81 0.06
N LEU A 42 3.63 -71.75 -0.23
CA LEU A 42 2.87 -72.44 0.82
C LEU A 42 3.78 -73.28 1.72
N ASP A 43 4.76 -73.99 1.16
CA ASP A 43 5.71 -74.78 1.92
C ASP A 43 6.58 -73.91 2.84
N GLU A 44 7.01 -72.74 2.36
CA GLU A 44 7.72 -71.73 3.17
C GLU A 44 6.82 -71.21 4.31
N MET A 45 5.59 -70.82 4.01
CA MET A 45 4.61 -70.36 5.00
C MET A 45 4.32 -71.41 6.07
N TYR A 46 4.19 -72.68 5.70
CA TYR A 46 3.97 -73.77 6.65
C TYR A 46 5.15 -73.92 7.60
N SER A 47 6.39 -73.81 7.10
CA SER A 47 7.60 -73.91 7.93
C SER A 47 7.61 -72.85 9.05
N GLU A 48 7.18 -71.63 8.76
CA GLU A 48 7.09 -70.53 9.72
C GLU A 48 5.88 -70.63 10.66
N LEU A 49 4.77 -71.22 10.21
CA LEU A 49 3.56 -71.38 11.01
C LEU A 49 3.65 -72.48 12.06
N ILE A 50 4.42 -73.55 11.83
CA ILE A 50 4.58 -74.66 12.76
C ILE A 50 4.96 -74.22 14.18
N PRO A 51 6.00 -73.40 14.42
CA PRO A 51 6.35 -72.96 15.78
C PRO A 51 5.24 -72.11 16.41
N VAL A 52 4.56 -71.28 15.62
CA VAL A 52 3.45 -70.43 16.07
C VAL A 52 2.23 -71.26 16.46
N MET A 53 1.87 -72.25 15.64
CA MET A 53 0.75 -73.15 15.89
C MET A 53 1.00 -74.04 17.11
N LYS A 54 2.21 -74.58 17.28
CA LYS A 54 2.58 -75.36 18.48
C LYS A 54 2.46 -74.54 19.77
N LYS A 55 2.75 -73.24 19.71
CA LYS A 55 2.63 -72.33 20.86
C LYS A 55 1.17 -72.01 21.20
N LEU A 56 0.33 -71.76 20.19
CA LEU A 56 -1.06 -71.31 20.37
C LEU A 56 -2.07 -72.47 20.49
N GLN A 57 -1.83 -73.57 19.77
CA GLN A 57 -2.69 -74.76 19.71
C GLN A 57 -1.85 -76.05 19.83
N PRO A 58 -1.23 -76.31 21.01
CA PRO A 58 -0.31 -77.43 21.21
C PRO A 58 -0.94 -78.82 21.03
N ARG A 59 -2.27 -78.92 21.07
CA ARG A 59 -3.01 -80.19 20.94
C ARG A 59 -3.39 -80.56 19.51
N ARG A 60 -3.19 -79.67 18.53
CA ARG A 60 -3.56 -79.92 17.12
C ARG A 60 -2.32 -80.40 16.34
N PRO A 61 -2.38 -81.53 15.62
CA PRO A 61 -1.22 -82.03 14.88
C PRO A 61 -0.93 -81.13 13.67
N ALA A 62 0.35 -80.87 13.41
CA ALA A 62 0.83 -80.04 12.30
C ALA A 62 0.81 -80.77 10.95
N THR A 63 -0.36 -81.23 10.53
CA THR A 63 -0.60 -81.69 9.14
C THR A 63 -0.77 -80.47 8.23
N GLN A 64 -0.50 -80.62 6.92
CA GLN A 64 -0.64 -79.53 5.95
C GLN A 64 -2.03 -78.90 5.98
N ASP A 65 -3.09 -79.71 6.03
CA ASP A 65 -4.47 -79.22 6.14
C ASP A 65 -4.71 -78.40 7.41
N ASN A 66 -4.20 -78.86 8.57
CA ASN A 66 -4.36 -78.13 9.83
C ASN A 66 -3.58 -76.82 9.86
N LEU A 67 -2.41 -76.77 9.22
CA LEU A 67 -1.60 -75.56 9.10
C LEU A 67 -2.27 -74.53 8.18
N TYR A 68 -2.85 -74.99 7.07
CA TYR A 68 -3.61 -74.14 6.15
C TYR A 68 -4.88 -73.59 6.81
N ASP A 69 -5.67 -74.44 7.48
CA ASP A 69 -6.82 -74.03 8.28
C ASP A 69 -6.45 -72.99 9.35
N PHE A 70 -5.31 -73.21 10.02
CA PHE A 70 -4.80 -72.30 11.04
C PHE A 70 -4.41 -70.95 10.43
N PHE A 71 -3.74 -70.96 9.26
CA PHE A 71 -3.41 -69.76 8.51
C PHE A 71 -4.66 -68.99 8.09
N ILE A 72 -5.60 -69.61 7.40
CA ILE A 72 -6.83 -68.97 6.90
C ILE A 72 -7.67 -68.45 8.06
N SER A 73 -7.78 -69.20 9.16
CA SER A 73 -8.46 -68.70 10.36
C SER A 73 -7.78 -67.47 10.92
N ARG A 74 -6.44 -67.49 11.07
CA ARG A 74 -5.67 -66.34 11.55
C ARG A 74 -5.75 -65.15 10.59
N ALA A 75 -5.79 -65.37 9.28
CA ALA A 75 -5.97 -64.33 8.28
C ALA A 75 -7.35 -63.68 8.40
N ARG A 76 -8.43 -64.46 8.49
CA ARG A 76 -9.80 -63.95 8.68
C ARG A 76 -9.97 -63.12 9.95
N TYR A 77 -9.31 -63.52 11.05
CA TYR A 77 -9.38 -62.75 12.30
C TYR A 77 -8.62 -61.42 12.26
N ASN A 78 -7.60 -61.30 11.41
CA ASN A 78 -6.71 -60.15 11.39
C ASN A 78 -6.89 -59.24 10.17
N LEU A 79 -7.56 -59.70 9.11
CA LEU A 79 -7.81 -58.91 7.92
C LEU A 79 -9.20 -58.27 7.98
N HIS A 80 -9.25 -56.95 8.12
CA HIS A 80 -10.46 -56.17 7.97
C HIS A 80 -10.53 -55.55 6.58
N ILE A 81 -11.67 -55.66 5.90
CA ILE A 81 -11.87 -55.07 4.57
C ILE A 81 -12.88 -53.93 4.70
N ALA A 82 -12.47 -52.72 4.32
CA ALA A 82 -13.31 -51.54 4.29
C ALA A 82 -13.59 -51.14 2.84
N LEU A 83 -14.84 -51.28 2.42
CA LEU A 83 -15.28 -50.96 1.06
C LEU A 83 -16.00 -49.61 1.05
N CYS A 84 -15.48 -48.66 0.27
CA CYS A 84 -16.01 -47.31 0.16
C CYS A 84 -16.63 -47.09 -1.23
N PHE A 85 -17.93 -47.40 -1.35
CA PHE A 85 -18.67 -47.25 -2.60
C PHE A 85 -19.66 -46.09 -2.56
N SER A 86 -19.78 -45.41 -3.69
CA SER A 86 -20.77 -44.37 -3.89
C SER A 86 -22.15 -45.01 -4.17
N PRO A 87 -23.21 -44.62 -3.43
CA PRO A 87 -24.56 -45.06 -3.73
C PRO A 87 -25.14 -44.35 -4.98
N VAL A 88 -24.40 -43.42 -5.58
CA VAL A 88 -24.86 -42.63 -6.73
C VAL A 88 -24.66 -43.43 -8.02
N GLY A 89 -25.76 -43.67 -8.72
CA GLY A 89 -25.79 -44.35 -10.02
C GLY A 89 -26.07 -45.85 -9.92
N GLU A 90 -26.17 -46.51 -11.08
CA GLU A 90 -26.61 -47.90 -11.16
C GLU A 90 -25.49 -48.93 -10.90
N LYS A 91 -24.22 -48.49 -10.93
CA LYS A 91 -23.04 -49.38 -10.84
C LYS A 91 -23.00 -50.15 -9.54
N PHE A 92 -23.22 -49.49 -8.40
CA PHE A 92 -23.19 -50.15 -7.09
C PHE A 92 -24.30 -51.21 -7.01
N ARG A 93 -25.52 -50.87 -7.41
CA ARG A 93 -26.64 -51.82 -7.47
C ARG A 93 -26.33 -53.05 -8.31
N MET A 94 -25.80 -52.88 -9.52
CA MET A 94 -25.40 -54.01 -10.38
C MET A 94 -24.30 -54.87 -9.75
N ARG A 95 -23.29 -54.25 -9.12
CA ARG A 95 -22.20 -54.96 -8.45
C ARG A 95 -22.69 -55.75 -7.24
N SER A 96 -23.58 -55.17 -6.42
CA SER A 96 -24.18 -55.87 -5.28
C SER A 96 -25.02 -57.09 -5.70
N LEU A 97 -25.64 -57.04 -6.88
CA LEU A 97 -26.37 -58.19 -7.44
C LEU A 97 -25.44 -59.27 -8.02
N LYS A 98 -24.35 -58.87 -8.68
CA LYS A 98 -23.34 -59.81 -9.22
C LYS A 98 -22.51 -60.48 -8.12
N PHE A 99 -22.20 -59.75 -7.06
CA PHE A 99 -21.27 -60.15 -5.99
C PHE A 99 -21.97 -60.08 -4.62
N PRO A 100 -22.73 -61.13 -4.23
CA PRO A 100 -23.53 -61.11 -3.01
C PRO A 100 -22.69 -61.01 -1.73
N GLY A 101 -21.43 -61.47 -1.76
CA GLY A 101 -20.49 -61.39 -0.64
C GLY A 101 -20.20 -59.96 -0.18
N LEU A 102 -20.36 -58.96 -1.07
CA LEU A 102 -20.24 -57.54 -0.72
C LEU A 102 -21.30 -57.07 0.27
N ILE A 103 -22.48 -57.72 0.27
CA ILE A 103 -23.61 -57.37 1.14
C ILE A 103 -23.70 -58.34 2.32
N SER A 104 -23.47 -59.63 2.11
CA SER A 104 -23.58 -60.63 3.18
C SER A 104 -22.34 -60.70 4.08
N GLY A 105 -21.15 -60.40 3.55
CA GLY A 105 -19.88 -60.48 4.27
C GLY A 105 -19.44 -59.18 4.93
N CYS A 106 -20.16 -58.07 4.72
CA CYS A 106 -19.83 -56.76 5.26
C CYS A 106 -20.98 -56.18 6.09
N VAL A 107 -20.62 -55.35 7.07
CA VAL A 107 -21.59 -54.46 7.74
C VAL A 107 -21.73 -53.20 6.90
N ILE A 108 -22.97 -52.83 6.59
CA ILE A 108 -23.26 -51.64 5.79
C ILE A 108 -23.41 -50.44 6.72
N ASP A 109 -22.58 -49.43 6.49
CA ASP A 109 -22.70 -48.11 7.11
C ASP A 109 -23.15 -47.07 6.08
N TRP A 110 -24.23 -46.35 6.38
CA TRP A 110 -24.84 -45.40 5.47
C TRP A 110 -24.38 -43.98 5.80
N PHE A 111 -23.57 -43.41 4.90
CA PHE A 111 -23.20 -41.99 4.98
C PHE A 111 -24.38 -41.12 4.54
N GLN A 112 -25.15 -40.66 5.52
CA GLN A 112 -26.25 -39.74 5.29
C GLN A 112 -25.76 -38.31 5.10
N LYS A 113 -26.63 -37.47 4.53
CA LYS A 113 -26.42 -36.03 4.49
C LYS A 113 -26.25 -35.49 5.90
N TRP A 114 -25.40 -34.49 6.06
CA TRP A 114 -25.20 -33.85 7.36
C TRP A 114 -26.51 -33.20 7.83
N PRO A 115 -26.97 -33.50 9.07
CA PRO A 115 -28.09 -32.79 9.65
C PRO A 115 -27.70 -31.32 9.91
N GLU A 116 -28.70 -30.50 10.20
CA GLU A 116 -28.51 -29.09 10.53
C GLU A 116 -27.48 -28.89 11.65
N ASP A 117 -27.62 -29.62 12.75
CA ASP A 117 -26.70 -29.56 13.89
C ASP A 117 -25.25 -29.82 13.51
N ALA A 118 -25.01 -30.79 12.62
CA ALA A 118 -23.66 -31.12 12.17
C ALA A 118 -23.06 -30.00 11.30
N ARG A 119 -23.86 -29.40 10.40
CA ARG A 119 -23.41 -28.27 9.59
C ARG A 119 -23.11 -27.05 10.45
N ILE A 120 -23.94 -26.75 11.45
CA ILE A 120 -23.71 -25.67 12.41
C ILE A 120 -22.45 -25.95 13.23
N ALA A 121 -22.28 -27.17 13.74
CA ALA A 121 -21.11 -27.55 14.53
C ALA A 121 -19.81 -27.41 13.72
N VAL A 122 -19.81 -27.82 12.45
CA VAL A 122 -18.65 -27.67 11.56
C VAL A 122 -18.39 -26.19 11.25
N SER A 123 -19.41 -25.42 10.87
CA SER A 123 -19.27 -23.98 10.65
C SER A 123 -18.74 -23.26 11.90
N ARG A 124 -19.23 -23.61 13.09
CA ARG A 124 -18.77 -23.09 14.36
C ARG A 124 -17.30 -23.44 14.59
N HIS A 125 -16.94 -24.72 14.48
CA HIS A 125 -15.56 -25.17 14.65
C HIS A 125 -14.59 -24.41 13.73
N TYR A 126 -14.97 -24.18 12.47
CA TYR A 126 -14.14 -23.42 11.53
C TYR A 126 -14.08 -21.92 11.88
N LEU A 127 -15.16 -21.30 12.35
CA LEU A 127 -15.23 -19.84 12.54
C LEU A 127 -14.95 -19.37 13.99
N THR A 128 -14.90 -20.27 14.98
CA THR A 128 -14.62 -19.91 16.38
C THR A 128 -13.28 -19.20 16.52
N ASP A 129 -12.20 -19.78 16.00
CA ASP A 129 -10.85 -19.21 16.11
C ASP A 129 -10.61 -18.04 15.14
N PHE A 130 -11.54 -17.82 14.19
CA PHE A 130 -11.45 -16.74 13.23
C PHE A 130 -11.98 -15.44 13.84
N GLN A 131 -11.13 -14.41 13.90
CA GLN A 131 -11.54 -13.09 14.39
C GLN A 131 -12.36 -12.36 13.32
N ILE A 132 -13.59 -12.02 13.68
CA ILE A 132 -14.51 -11.22 12.87
C ILE A 132 -14.82 -9.97 13.69
N VAL A 133 -14.67 -8.79 13.09
CA VAL A 133 -14.96 -7.49 13.72
C VAL A 133 -16.48 -7.34 13.88
N CYS A 134 -17.04 -7.95 14.93
CA CYS A 134 -18.45 -7.91 15.28
C CYS A 134 -18.64 -8.31 16.75
N SER A 135 -19.86 -8.14 17.28
CA SER A 135 -20.21 -8.70 18.59
C SER A 135 -20.36 -10.23 18.52
N ASP A 136 -20.09 -10.92 19.64
CA ASP A 136 -20.19 -12.39 19.70
C ASP A 136 -21.56 -12.91 19.25
N LYS A 137 -22.64 -12.21 19.61
CA LYS A 137 -24.01 -12.55 19.18
C LYS A 137 -24.17 -12.50 17.65
N VAL A 138 -23.57 -11.50 17.00
CA VAL A 138 -23.61 -11.38 15.53
C VAL A 138 -22.74 -12.46 14.89
N LYS A 139 -21.61 -12.80 15.50
CA LYS A 139 -20.75 -13.89 15.05
C LYS A 139 -21.49 -15.23 15.03
N ASP A 140 -22.23 -15.55 16.09
CA ASP A 140 -23.07 -16.75 16.15
C ASP A 140 -24.13 -16.76 15.05
N GLN A 141 -24.83 -15.64 14.82
CA GLN A 141 -25.81 -15.52 13.74
C GLN A 141 -25.19 -15.72 12.36
N VAL A 142 -23.96 -15.22 12.13
CA VAL A 142 -23.24 -15.45 10.88
C VAL A 142 -22.96 -16.93 10.70
N ILE A 143 -22.53 -17.64 11.74
CA ILE A 143 -22.27 -19.09 11.70
C ILE A 143 -23.52 -19.87 11.30
N ASP A 144 -24.67 -19.54 11.88
CA ASP A 144 -25.96 -20.18 11.58
C ASP A 144 -26.38 -19.93 10.12
N ILE A 145 -26.21 -18.69 9.63
CA ILE A 145 -26.52 -18.33 8.24
C ILE A 145 -25.63 -19.11 7.26
N MET A 146 -24.35 -19.33 7.56
CA MET A 146 -23.45 -20.09 6.67
C MET A 146 -23.94 -21.53 6.47
N SER A 147 -24.46 -22.16 7.53
CA SER A 147 -25.09 -23.48 7.47
C SER A 147 -26.36 -23.47 6.61
N TRP A 148 -27.21 -22.46 6.84
CA TRP A 148 -28.46 -22.28 6.11
C TRP A 148 -28.25 -22.03 4.60
N ILE A 149 -27.22 -21.27 4.23
CA ILE A 149 -26.87 -21.05 2.81
C ILE A 149 -26.58 -22.38 2.12
N HIS A 150 -25.83 -23.27 2.77
CA HIS A 150 -25.53 -24.58 2.20
C HIS A 150 -26.79 -25.45 2.04
N GLU A 151 -27.75 -25.35 2.97
CA GLU A 151 -29.07 -25.97 2.81
C GLU A 151 -29.81 -25.46 1.59
N SER A 152 -29.91 -24.13 1.48
CA SER A 152 -30.63 -23.47 0.40
C SER A 152 -30.05 -23.84 -0.98
N VAL A 153 -28.73 -23.95 -1.08
CA VAL A 153 -28.07 -24.43 -2.31
C VAL A 153 -28.43 -25.89 -2.60
N GLN A 154 -28.49 -26.75 -1.58
CA GLN A 154 -28.89 -28.14 -1.75
C GLN A 154 -30.34 -28.28 -2.26
N ASP A 155 -31.27 -27.51 -1.72
CA ASP A 155 -32.67 -27.50 -2.17
C ASP A 155 -32.80 -26.93 -3.59
N THR A 156 -32.00 -25.89 -3.89
CA THR A 156 -31.92 -25.31 -5.23
C THR A 156 -31.40 -26.31 -6.25
N CYS A 157 -30.43 -27.17 -5.89
CA CYS A 157 -29.94 -28.24 -6.77
C CYS A 157 -31.04 -29.25 -7.12
N VAL A 158 -31.94 -29.56 -6.18
CA VAL A 158 -33.10 -30.43 -6.44
C VAL A 158 -34.05 -29.76 -7.44
N SER A 159 -34.43 -28.52 -7.18
CA SER A 159 -35.30 -27.75 -8.09
C SER A 159 -34.68 -27.58 -9.49
N TYR A 160 -33.36 -27.39 -9.54
CA TYR A 160 -32.61 -27.29 -10.80
C TYR A 160 -32.67 -28.59 -11.60
N TYR A 161 -32.54 -29.73 -10.94
CA TYR A 161 -32.70 -31.04 -11.58
C TYR A 161 -34.12 -31.24 -12.11
N ASP A 162 -35.14 -30.88 -11.33
CA ASP A 162 -36.54 -31.05 -11.76
C ASP A 162 -36.86 -30.24 -13.02
N ARG A 163 -36.30 -29.03 -13.12
CA ARG A 163 -36.56 -28.12 -14.23
C ARG A 163 -35.72 -28.41 -15.48
N PHE A 164 -34.44 -28.72 -15.31
CA PHE A 164 -33.48 -28.81 -16.41
C PHE A 164 -32.94 -30.21 -16.66
N ARG A 165 -33.26 -31.18 -15.80
CA ARG A 165 -32.73 -32.55 -15.83
C ARG A 165 -31.19 -32.61 -15.83
N ARG A 166 -30.55 -31.59 -15.26
CA ARG A 166 -29.09 -31.51 -15.07
C ARG A 166 -28.78 -31.76 -13.61
N VAL A 167 -27.99 -32.78 -13.34
CA VAL A 167 -27.60 -33.16 -11.98
C VAL A 167 -26.44 -32.28 -11.54
N THR A 168 -26.61 -31.61 -10.40
CA THR A 168 -25.56 -30.90 -9.69
C THR A 168 -25.44 -31.47 -8.28
N PHE A 169 -24.22 -31.55 -7.77
CA PHE A 169 -23.95 -32.18 -6.47
C PHE A 169 -23.41 -31.13 -5.50
N VAL A 170 -23.96 -31.17 -4.29
CA VAL A 170 -23.45 -30.41 -3.14
C VAL A 170 -22.89 -31.42 -2.16
N THR A 171 -21.65 -31.23 -1.74
CA THR A 171 -20.97 -32.15 -0.81
C THR A 171 -20.56 -31.40 0.46
N PRO A 172 -20.36 -32.09 1.60
CA PRO A 172 -19.80 -31.44 2.79
C PRO A 172 -18.46 -30.72 2.54
N LYS A 173 -17.67 -31.21 1.59
CA LYS A 173 -16.44 -30.54 1.13
C LYS A 173 -16.73 -29.16 0.52
N SER A 174 -17.87 -28.99 -0.15
CA SER A 174 -18.32 -27.70 -0.68
C SER A 174 -18.59 -26.69 0.43
N LEU A 175 -19.20 -27.11 1.56
CA LEU A 175 -19.36 -26.26 2.76
C LEU A 175 -18.01 -25.83 3.32
N ILE A 176 -17.08 -26.78 3.49
CA ILE A 176 -15.75 -26.50 4.04
C ILE A 176 -14.99 -25.51 3.14
N SER A 177 -15.00 -25.74 1.83
CA SER A 177 -14.35 -24.85 0.86
C SER A 177 -14.99 -23.46 0.85
N PHE A 178 -16.31 -23.37 1.03
CA PHE A 178 -17.01 -22.09 1.18
C PHE A 178 -16.56 -21.34 2.43
N LEU A 179 -16.47 -22.01 3.58
CA LEU A 179 -15.98 -21.41 4.83
C LEU A 179 -14.52 -20.94 4.73
N GLU A 180 -13.66 -21.74 4.11
CA GLU A 180 -12.26 -21.35 3.85
C GLU A 180 -12.17 -20.13 2.94
N SER A 181 -12.95 -20.12 1.85
CA SER A 181 -13.03 -18.99 0.91
C SER A 181 -13.54 -17.73 1.61
N TYR A 182 -14.52 -17.85 2.51
CA TYR A 182 -15.01 -16.74 3.31
C TYR A 182 -13.90 -16.15 4.18
N LYS A 183 -13.11 -16.97 4.88
CA LYS A 183 -11.99 -16.49 5.71
C LYS A 183 -10.96 -15.74 4.88
N LEU A 184 -10.59 -16.26 3.72
CA LEU A 184 -9.62 -15.63 2.82
C LEU A 184 -10.14 -14.27 2.31
N LEU A 185 -11.38 -14.25 1.81
CA LEU A 185 -11.99 -13.03 1.31
C LEU A 185 -12.17 -11.98 2.41
N TYR A 186 -12.56 -12.40 3.62
CA TYR A 186 -12.74 -11.49 4.74
C TYR A 186 -11.42 -10.81 5.11
N LYS A 187 -10.31 -11.55 5.20
CA LYS A 187 -8.98 -10.98 5.48
C LYS A 187 -8.57 -9.97 4.41
N ASP A 188 -8.70 -10.35 3.13
CA ASP A 188 -8.40 -9.44 2.00
C ASP A 188 -9.18 -8.12 2.10
N LYS A 189 -10.49 -8.21 2.37
CA LYS A 189 -11.33 -7.01 2.52
C LYS A 189 -11.01 -6.21 3.77
N GLN A 190 -10.70 -6.87 4.88
CA GLN A 190 -10.32 -6.19 6.11
C GLN A 190 -9.02 -5.43 5.93
N GLU A 191 -7.99 -6.04 5.33
CA GLU A 191 -6.71 -5.38 5.04
C GLU A 191 -6.92 -4.16 4.13
N HIS A 192 -7.71 -4.30 3.08
CA HIS A 192 -8.02 -3.18 2.18
C HIS A 192 -8.76 -2.03 2.89
N ILE A 193 -9.69 -2.34 3.80
CA ILE A 193 -10.40 -1.35 4.61
C ILE A 193 -9.44 -0.65 5.57
N VAL A 194 -8.54 -1.39 6.22
CA VAL A 194 -7.54 -0.81 7.13
C VAL A 194 -6.64 0.17 6.38
N ILE A 195 -6.09 -0.23 5.23
CA ILE A 195 -5.27 0.66 4.38
C ILE A 195 -6.05 1.92 3.98
N MET A 196 -7.32 1.77 3.60
CA MET A 196 -8.17 2.91 3.26
C MET A 196 -8.41 3.84 4.45
N SER A 197 -8.61 3.28 5.64
CA SER A 197 -8.78 4.01 6.89
C SER A 197 -7.52 4.77 7.29
N GLU A 198 -6.34 4.17 7.18
CA GLU A 198 -5.05 4.82 7.44
C GLU A 198 -4.79 5.96 6.46
N ARG A 199 -5.10 5.76 5.17
CA ARG A 199 -5.00 6.83 4.17
C ARG A 199 -5.97 7.97 4.47
N MET A 200 -7.18 7.68 4.94
CA MET A 200 -8.14 8.70 5.30
C MET A 200 -7.72 9.46 6.56
N SER A 201 -7.21 8.74 7.57
CA SER A 201 -6.72 9.33 8.83
C SER A 201 -5.53 10.25 8.58
N SER A 202 -4.53 9.79 7.83
CA SER A 202 -3.39 10.64 7.42
C SER A 202 -3.81 11.84 6.56
N GLY A 203 -4.88 11.71 5.76
CA GLY A 203 -5.47 12.82 5.04
C GLY A 203 -6.11 13.85 5.97
N LEU A 204 -6.83 13.41 6.99
CA LEU A 204 -7.42 14.27 8.02
C LEU A 204 -6.35 14.99 8.84
N ASP A 205 -5.30 14.28 9.27
CA ASP A 205 -4.20 14.87 10.04
C ASP A 205 -3.53 16.02 9.27
N LYS A 206 -3.33 15.85 7.95
CA LYS A 206 -2.79 16.91 7.09
C LYS A 206 -3.73 18.09 6.93
N LEU A 207 -5.04 17.86 6.87
CA LEU A 207 -6.03 18.93 6.81
C LEU A 207 -6.07 19.72 8.12
N ASP A 208 -5.95 19.04 9.26
CA ASP A 208 -5.88 19.67 10.58
C ASP A 208 -4.58 20.48 10.74
N GLU A 209 -3.44 19.95 10.30
CA GLU A 209 -2.16 20.68 10.28
C GLU A 209 -2.21 21.93 9.39
N ALA A 210 -2.78 21.80 8.19
CA ALA A 210 -2.98 22.94 7.29
C ALA A 210 -3.94 23.97 7.91
N GLY A 211 -5.01 23.52 8.56
CA GLY A 211 -5.95 24.38 9.28
C GLY A 211 -5.28 25.17 10.40
N ALA A 212 -4.43 24.51 11.20
CA ALA A 212 -3.66 25.15 12.25
C ALA A 212 -2.65 26.17 11.68
N SER A 213 -1.96 25.82 10.60
CA SER A 213 -1.02 26.71 9.91
C SER A 213 -1.70 27.96 9.36
N VAL A 214 -2.87 27.81 8.73
CA VAL A 214 -3.68 28.94 8.23
C VAL A 214 -4.16 29.82 9.38
N ALA A 215 -4.51 29.24 10.54
CA ALA A 215 -4.90 30.02 11.71
C ALA A 215 -3.75 30.88 12.26
N ILE A 216 -2.51 30.37 12.23
CA ILE A 216 -1.31 31.14 12.59
C ILE A 216 -1.07 32.27 11.58
N LEU A 217 -1.03 31.95 10.29
CA LEU A 217 -0.82 32.95 9.23
C LEU A 217 -1.87 34.07 9.25
N LYS A 218 -3.13 33.76 9.60
CA LYS A 218 -4.17 34.78 9.78
C LYS A 218 -3.85 35.75 10.92
N LYS A 219 -3.28 35.27 12.03
CA LYS A 219 -2.87 36.14 13.15
C LYS A 219 -1.70 37.03 12.73
N ASP A 220 -0.68 36.43 12.10
CA ASP A 220 0.51 37.15 11.64
C ASP A 220 0.14 38.23 10.61
N LEU A 221 -0.79 37.93 9.70
CA LEU A 221 -1.26 38.88 8.69
C LEU A 221 -1.98 40.08 9.33
N ILE A 222 -2.75 39.87 10.40
CA ILE A 222 -3.39 40.98 11.13
C ILE A 222 -2.34 41.86 11.80
N GLU A 223 -1.29 41.27 12.39
CA GLU A 223 -0.20 42.02 13.03
C GLU A 223 0.64 42.78 12.01
N MET A 224 1.02 42.12 10.91
CA MET A 224 1.81 42.73 9.84
C MET A 224 1.06 43.88 9.15
N ASN A 225 -0.26 43.76 8.96
CA ASN A 225 -1.08 44.86 8.43
C ASN A 225 -1.07 46.09 9.34
N LYS A 226 -1.03 45.93 10.67
CA LYS A 226 -0.89 47.07 11.60
C LYS A 226 0.46 47.76 11.44
N VAL A 227 1.53 46.97 11.34
CA VAL A 227 2.88 47.49 11.12
C VAL A 227 2.97 48.23 9.79
N ILE A 228 2.40 47.69 8.72
CA ILE A 228 2.35 48.33 7.40
C ILE A 228 1.58 49.64 7.46
N ALA A 229 0.45 49.70 8.17
CA ALA A 229 -0.31 50.93 8.32
C ALA A 229 0.51 52.04 9.01
N LEU A 230 1.20 51.71 10.12
CA LEU A 230 2.07 52.65 10.82
C LEU A 230 3.25 53.11 9.94
N ALA A 231 3.94 52.17 9.29
CA ALA A 231 5.06 52.49 8.40
C ALA A 231 4.62 53.32 7.19
N SER A 232 3.40 53.10 6.68
CA SER A 232 2.82 53.91 5.59
C SER A 232 2.51 55.32 6.05
N GLU A 233 2.00 55.51 7.27
CA GLU A 233 1.73 56.82 7.85
C GLU A 233 3.03 57.60 8.07
N GLU A 234 4.05 56.96 8.65
CA GLU A 234 5.40 57.54 8.79
C GLU A 234 6.02 57.89 7.42
N ALA A 235 5.85 57.02 6.41
CA ALA A 235 6.34 57.28 5.07
C ALA A 235 5.63 58.48 4.41
N GLU A 236 4.32 58.62 4.61
CA GLU A 236 3.54 59.78 4.13
C GLU A 236 4.02 61.09 4.76
N GLU A 237 4.31 61.10 6.06
CA GLU A 237 4.85 62.27 6.77
C GLU A 237 6.23 62.68 6.23
N VAL A 238 7.12 61.71 6.03
CA VAL A 238 8.44 61.96 5.45
C VAL A 238 8.29 62.46 4.01
N LEU A 239 7.39 61.89 3.22
CA LEU A 239 7.15 62.31 1.84
C LEU A 239 6.69 63.77 1.78
N ALA A 240 5.74 64.16 2.64
CA ALA A 240 5.25 65.53 2.73
C ALA A 240 6.38 66.52 3.10
N THR A 241 7.24 66.13 4.05
CA THR A 241 8.40 66.93 4.45
C THR A 241 9.40 67.08 3.30
N VAL A 242 9.67 65.98 2.57
CA VAL A 242 10.56 66.00 1.40
C VAL A 242 9.98 66.86 0.29
N GLU A 243 8.68 66.79 0.00
CA GLU A 243 8.02 67.65 -1.00
C GLU A 243 8.11 69.13 -0.63
N GLN A 244 7.92 69.48 0.65
CA GLN A 244 8.10 70.84 1.15
C GLN A 244 9.57 71.31 1.02
N SER A 245 10.53 70.42 1.32
CA SER A 245 11.97 70.71 1.13
C SER A 245 12.33 70.86 -0.36
N LYS A 246 11.72 70.07 -1.24
CA LYS A 246 11.93 70.13 -2.69
C LYS A 246 11.35 71.41 -3.28
N ALA A 247 10.16 71.82 -2.84
CA ALA A 247 9.56 73.09 -3.25
C ALA A 247 10.42 74.28 -2.83
N SER A 248 10.94 74.29 -1.60
CA SER A 248 11.85 75.35 -1.14
C SER A 248 13.20 75.31 -1.85
N ALA A 249 13.77 74.14 -2.11
CA ALA A 249 15.00 73.99 -2.89
C ALA A 249 14.84 74.45 -4.35
N GLU A 250 13.68 74.22 -4.98
CA GLU A 250 13.44 74.70 -6.35
C GLU A 250 13.33 76.23 -6.41
N ILE A 251 12.74 76.87 -5.40
CA ILE A 251 12.75 78.35 -5.27
C ILE A 251 14.20 78.87 -5.19
N VAL A 252 15.01 78.28 -4.31
CA VAL A 252 16.43 78.66 -4.17
C VAL A 252 17.21 78.41 -5.46
N LYS A 253 16.93 77.31 -6.17
CA LYS A 253 17.58 76.99 -7.45
C LYS A 253 17.24 78.00 -8.54
N VAL A 254 16.00 78.46 -8.61
CA VAL A 254 15.59 79.54 -9.53
C VAL A 254 16.32 80.84 -9.18
N GLU A 255 16.36 81.21 -7.90
CA GLU A 255 17.05 82.43 -7.45
C GLU A 255 18.57 82.39 -7.73
N VAL A 256 19.20 81.23 -7.52
CA VAL A 256 20.62 81.02 -7.84
C VAL A 256 20.86 81.08 -9.35
N ALA A 257 19.96 80.53 -10.17
CA ALA A 257 20.07 80.61 -11.62
C ALA A 257 19.95 82.06 -12.13
N GLU A 258 19.04 82.86 -11.56
CA GLU A 258 18.92 84.29 -11.87
C GLU A 258 20.18 85.06 -11.46
N LYS A 259 20.67 84.86 -10.23
CA LYS A 259 21.90 85.49 -9.74
C LYS A 259 23.12 85.09 -10.58
N LYS A 260 23.20 83.84 -11.02
CA LYS A 260 24.25 83.36 -11.93
C LYS A 260 24.17 84.06 -13.29
N GLY A 261 22.98 84.19 -13.87
CA GLY A 261 22.78 84.91 -15.13
C GLY A 261 23.19 86.39 -15.03
N GLN A 262 22.84 87.06 -13.94
CA GLN A 262 23.26 88.44 -13.67
C GLN A 262 24.79 88.56 -13.54
N ALA A 263 25.43 87.63 -12.82
CA ALA A 263 26.88 87.61 -12.67
C ALA A 263 27.60 87.39 -14.01
N GLU A 264 27.11 86.50 -14.87
CA GLU A 264 27.68 86.25 -16.21
C GLU A 264 27.61 87.50 -17.12
N VAL A 265 26.50 88.24 -17.06
CA VAL A 265 26.35 89.52 -17.78
C VAL A 265 27.34 90.56 -17.23
N LEU A 266 27.48 90.65 -15.91
CA LEU A 266 28.43 91.56 -15.26
C LEU A 266 29.88 91.22 -15.63
N VAL A 267 30.25 89.94 -15.65
CA VAL A 267 31.59 89.48 -16.06
C VAL A 267 31.86 89.83 -17.52
N LYS A 268 30.89 89.63 -18.43
CA LYS A 268 31.02 90.07 -19.83
C LYS A 268 31.23 91.57 -19.94
N ASN A 269 30.45 92.37 -19.23
CA ASN A 269 30.57 93.83 -19.25
C ASN A 269 31.93 94.30 -18.70
N ILE A 270 32.39 93.72 -17.58
CA ILE A 270 33.71 94.01 -17.02
C ILE A 270 34.82 93.62 -18.00
N SER A 271 34.71 92.48 -18.68
CA SER A 271 35.71 92.05 -19.67
C SER A 271 35.78 92.99 -20.88
N ALA A 272 34.63 93.50 -21.35
CA ALA A 272 34.58 94.46 -22.44
C ALA A 272 35.17 95.82 -22.03
N VAL A 273 34.84 96.31 -20.82
CA VAL A 273 35.43 97.54 -20.28
C VAL A 273 36.94 97.38 -20.07
N LYS A 274 37.39 96.22 -19.61
CA LYS A 274 38.82 95.90 -19.45
C LYS A 274 39.55 95.96 -20.79
N GLN A 275 39.02 95.35 -21.85
CA GLN A 275 39.63 95.41 -23.19
C GLN A 275 39.71 96.85 -23.72
N VAL A 276 38.68 97.67 -23.51
CA VAL A 276 38.69 99.09 -23.91
C VAL A 276 39.71 99.89 -23.09
N ALA A 277 39.85 99.60 -21.79
CA ALA A 277 40.83 100.26 -20.93
C ALA A 277 42.27 99.87 -21.28
N GLU A 278 42.55 98.59 -21.53
CA GLU A 278 43.87 98.10 -21.97
C GLU A 278 44.26 98.71 -23.33
N ALA A 279 43.34 98.80 -24.29
CA ALA A 279 43.59 99.44 -25.58
C ALA A 279 43.86 100.96 -25.48
N LYS A 280 43.26 101.64 -24.49
CA LYS A 280 43.56 103.06 -24.21
C LYS A 280 44.89 103.24 -23.50
N LEU A 281 45.27 102.31 -22.61
CA LEU A 281 46.57 102.29 -21.94
C LEU A 281 47.70 102.13 -22.95
N GLU A 282 47.54 101.19 -23.90
CA GLU A 282 48.53 100.90 -24.94
C GLU A 282 48.79 102.11 -25.87
N LYS A 283 47.76 102.92 -26.14
CA LYS A 283 47.90 104.18 -26.89
C LYS A 283 48.51 105.32 -26.09
N ALA A 284 48.42 105.31 -24.77
CA ALA A 284 48.93 106.37 -23.89
C ALA A 284 50.39 106.11 -23.45
N LEU A 285 50.83 104.86 -23.42
CA LEU A 285 52.20 104.45 -23.07
C LEU A 285 53.30 105.19 -23.87
N PRO A 286 53.23 105.32 -25.22
CA PRO A 286 54.28 106.02 -25.97
C PRO A 286 54.37 107.51 -25.64
N ALA A 287 53.25 108.18 -25.35
CA ALA A 287 53.25 109.58 -24.95
C ALA A 287 53.83 109.78 -23.53
N LEU A 288 53.70 108.79 -22.64
CA LEU A 288 54.26 108.84 -21.29
C LEU A 288 55.77 108.56 -21.29
N GLU A 289 56.25 107.61 -22.09
CA GLU A 289 57.69 107.36 -22.27
C GLU A 289 58.39 108.55 -22.93
N GLU A 290 57.74 109.22 -23.90
CA GLU A 290 58.26 110.44 -24.53
C GLU A 290 58.33 111.62 -23.55
N ALA A 291 57.35 111.76 -22.65
CA ALA A 291 57.36 112.76 -21.58
C ALA A 291 58.41 112.47 -20.49
N GLU A 292 58.64 111.19 -20.14
CA GLU A 292 59.69 110.79 -19.19
C GLU A 292 61.10 111.03 -19.75
N ALA A 293 61.30 110.83 -21.06
CA ALA A 293 62.55 111.14 -21.74
C ALA A 293 62.84 112.65 -21.78
N ALA A 294 61.82 113.49 -21.99
CA ALA A 294 61.93 114.95 -21.97
C ALA A 294 62.20 115.53 -20.56
N LEU A 295 61.84 114.82 -19.49
CA LEU A 295 62.10 115.26 -18.11
C LEU A 295 63.55 114.95 -17.67
N LYS A 296 64.19 113.93 -18.25
CA LYS A 296 65.60 113.57 -17.96
C LYS A 296 66.64 114.49 -18.61
N THR A 297 66.25 115.39 -19.53
CA THR A 297 67.15 116.36 -20.17
C THR A 297 67.27 117.70 -19.43
N ILE A 298 66.46 117.96 -18.40
CA ILE A 298 66.47 119.22 -17.65
C ILE A 298 67.59 119.21 -16.59
N LYS A 299 68.57 120.12 -16.74
CA LYS A 299 69.67 120.31 -15.78
C LYS A 299 69.27 121.32 -14.71
N ALA A 300 69.75 121.14 -13.49
CA ALA A 300 69.42 122.01 -12.33
C ALA A 300 69.71 123.51 -12.54
N ALA A 301 70.57 123.86 -13.50
CA ALA A 301 70.84 125.25 -13.89
C ALA A 301 69.64 125.95 -14.54
N ASP A 302 68.78 125.22 -15.26
CA ASP A 302 67.60 125.76 -15.96
C ASP A 302 66.41 126.02 -15.02
N ILE A 303 66.41 125.37 -13.85
CA ILE A 303 65.41 125.59 -12.78
C ILE A 303 65.75 126.87 -11.98
N ALA A 304 67.02 127.29 -11.95
CA ALA A 304 67.47 128.45 -11.18
C ALA A 304 67.12 129.80 -11.85
N THR A 305 66.92 129.83 -13.18
CA THR A 305 66.57 131.02 -13.97
C THR A 305 65.07 131.35 -13.93
N VAL A 306 64.19 130.34 -13.88
CA VAL A 306 62.72 130.56 -13.82
C VAL A 306 62.29 131.07 -12.43
N ARG A 307 63.05 130.76 -11.37
CA ARG A 307 62.75 131.22 -9.99
C ARG A 307 63.04 132.72 -9.74
N LYS A 308 63.72 133.42 -10.66
CA LYS A 308 64.09 134.85 -10.52
C LYS A 308 63.26 135.82 -11.37
N LEU A 309 62.30 135.36 -12.17
CA LEU A 309 61.43 136.22 -12.95
C LEU A 309 60.13 136.50 -12.19
N GLY A 310 59.94 137.76 -11.78
CA GLY A 310 58.80 138.21 -11.00
C GLY A 310 57.56 138.42 -11.86
N LYS A 311 56.70 137.37 -11.91
CA LYS A 311 55.37 137.21 -12.55
C LYS A 311 55.41 136.54 -13.93
N PRO A 312 54.47 135.61 -14.15
CA PRO A 312 54.74 134.20 -14.42
C PRO A 312 55.11 133.87 -15.87
#